data_AF-W5N796-F1
#
_entry.id   AF-W5N796-F1
#
_cell.length_a   1.000
_cell.length_b   1.000
_cell.length_c   1.000
_cell.angle_alpha   90.00
_cell.angle_beta   90.00
_cell.angle_gamma   90.00
#
_symmetry.space_group_name_H-M   'P 1'
#
loop_
_entity.id
_entity.type
_entity.pdbx_description
1 polymer ?
#
loop_
_entity_poly.entity_id
_entity_poly.type
_entity_poly.pdbx_seq_one_letter_code
_entity_poly.pdbx_strand_id
1 'polypeptide(L)'
;SSRSITVRYLSLEYRSIVEVVPTLSSCGMTGFVDLVVKDKMTAKYDNRITLNCSISSKEDLGDVEISWVHFENNDILCNYNSKDERATHHQRAACTFGDLQLSLTLHRFLPSDEGMYICKLRSKAGMKHTNTTVQLQDQFSRFQYAQSSSQRTCTFYEVYPQGEVHWFDEDRNVTEDVVYSSSNKTKNGLFNITSTYD
;
A
#
# COMPACT_ATOMS: atom_id res chain seq x y z
N SER A 1 -37.25 -26.56 -5.79
CA SER A 1 -36.65 -25.42 -5.07
C SER A 1 -35.18 -25.38 -5.40
N SER A 2 -34.69 -24.31 -6.04
CA SER A 2 -33.26 -24.14 -6.32
C SER A 2 -32.63 -23.58 -5.04
N ARG A 3 -31.85 -24.38 -4.32
CA ARG A 3 -31.10 -23.91 -3.15
C ARG A 3 -30.02 -22.93 -3.63
N SER A 4 -30.01 -21.71 -3.09
CA SER A 4 -29.03 -20.69 -3.42
C SER A 4 -27.85 -20.77 -2.47
N ILE A 5 -26.64 -20.86 -3.02
CA ILE A 5 -25.41 -20.91 -2.25
C ILE A 5 -24.67 -19.60 -2.46
N THR A 6 -24.35 -18.94 -1.35
CA THR A 6 -23.63 -17.67 -1.36
C THR A 6 -22.22 -17.89 -0.84
N VAL A 7 -21.23 -17.44 -1.61
CA VAL A 7 -19.81 -17.45 -1.21
C VAL A 7 -19.40 -16.03 -0.90
N ARG A 8 -18.79 -15.81 0.27
CA ARG A 8 -18.27 -14.50 0.68
C ARG A 8 -16.78 -14.60 0.95
N TYR A 9 -16.02 -13.63 0.46
CA TYR A 9 -14.61 -13.45 0.82
C TYR A 9 -14.50 -12.37 1.89
N LEU A 10 -13.74 -12.64 2.95
CA LEU A 10 -13.47 -11.68 4.03
C LEU A 10 -11.96 -11.46 4.15
N SER A 11 -11.53 -10.20 4.00
CA SER A 11 -10.14 -9.78 4.22
C SER A 11 -9.76 -9.91 5.70
N LEU A 12 -8.56 -10.44 5.96
CA LEU A 12 -8.03 -10.59 7.32
C LEU A 12 -7.46 -9.29 7.90
N GLU A 13 -7.22 -8.27 7.08
CA GLU A 13 -6.64 -6.98 7.51
C GLU A 13 -7.63 -6.11 8.30
N TYR A 14 -8.92 -6.45 8.33
CA TYR A 14 -9.96 -5.70 9.06
C TYR A 14 -10.20 -6.18 10.50
N ARG A 15 -9.36 -7.06 11.07
CA ARG A 15 -9.40 -7.38 12.51
C ARG A 15 -8.68 -6.25 13.29
N SER A 16 -9.46 -5.37 13.93
CA SER A 16 -8.98 -4.15 14.57
C SER A 16 -7.89 -4.40 15.63
N ILE A 17 -6.78 -3.67 15.53
CA ILE A 17 -5.81 -3.46 16.62
C ILE A 17 -6.01 -2.03 17.11
N VAL A 18 -6.28 -1.88 18.41
CA VAL A 18 -6.28 -0.59 19.10
C VAL A 18 -4.86 -0.32 19.58
N GLU A 19 -4.19 0.66 19.00
CA GLU A 19 -2.88 1.11 19.44
C GLU A 19 -3.00 2.34 20.34
N VAL A 20 -2.24 2.34 21.44
CA VAL A 20 -2.11 3.46 22.38
C VAL A 20 -0.82 4.20 22.03
N VAL A 21 -0.92 5.46 21.62
CA VAL A 21 0.25 6.28 21.25
C VAL A 21 0.76 7.05 22.48
N PRO A 22 2.03 6.88 22.89
CA PRO A 22 2.63 7.74 23.88
C PRO A 22 3.00 9.10 23.24
N THR A 23 2.49 10.19 23.80
CA THR A 23 2.83 11.55 23.38
C THR A 23 4.22 11.93 23.89
N LEU A 24 5.23 11.86 23.01
CA LEU A 24 6.51 12.53 23.23
C LEU A 24 6.43 13.95 22.64
N SER A 25 6.33 14.93 23.53
CA SER A 25 6.45 16.36 23.21
C SER A 25 7.87 16.67 22.73
N SER A 26 8.03 16.91 21.43
CA SER A 26 9.28 17.33 20.81
C SER A 26 9.43 18.85 20.83
N CYS A 27 10.63 19.32 21.16
CA CYS A 27 11.05 20.72 21.15
C CYS A 27 11.04 21.26 19.71
N GLY A 28 10.18 22.24 19.43
CA GLY A 28 10.01 22.80 18.09
C GLY A 28 11.19 23.67 17.65
N MET A 29 12.02 23.14 16.76
CA MET A 29 12.70 23.99 15.79
C MET A 29 11.68 24.37 14.71
N THR A 30 11.08 25.55 14.84
CA THR A 30 10.30 26.16 13.76
C THR A 30 11.25 26.53 12.63
N GLY A 31 11.50 25.61 11.71
CA GLY A 31 12.08 25.95 10.41
C GLY A 31 11.10 26.79 9.59
N PHE A 32 11.60 27.71 8.76
CA PHE A 32 10.79 28.53 7.86
C PHE A 32 10.33 27.79 6.59
N VAL A 33 10.46 26.46 6.61
CA VAL A 33 10.18 25.56 5.52
C VAL A 33 9.24 24.45 5.97
N ASP A 34 8.22 24.20 5.15
CA ASP A 34 7.25 23.15 5.32
C ASP A 34 7.22 22.25 4.09
N LEU A 35 6.77 21.01 4.30
CA LEU A 35 6.58 20.03 3.25
C LEU A 35 5.12 19.64 3.19
N VAL A 36 4.57 19.63 1.98
CA VAL A 36 3.18 19.27 1.70
C VAL A 36 3.16 17.98 0.90
N VAL A 37 2.53 16.96 1.46
CA VAL A 37 2.25 15.67 0.84
C VAL A 37 0.78 15.34 1.04
N LYS A 38 0.25 14.42 0.22
CA LYS A 38 -1.07 13.86 0.46
C LYS A 38 -0.99 12.89 1.65
N ASP A 39 -1.82 13.05 2.67
CA ASP A 39 -1.77 12.24 3.90
C ASP A 39 -1.91 10.73 3.64
N LYS A 40 -2.96 10.33 2.92
CA LYS A 40 -3.22 8.92 2.57
C LYS A 40 -3.55 8.75 1.09
N MET A 41 -3.06 7.68 0.50
CA MET A 41 -3.33 7.31 -0.89
C MET A 41 -3.69 5.84 -0.99
N THR A 42 -4.58 5.53 -1.93
CA THR A 42 -4.90 4.17 -2.32
C THR A 42 -4.37 3.94 -3.74
N ALA A 43 -3.71 2.82 -3.95
CA ALA A 43 -3.13 2.41 -5.21
C ALA A 43 -3.79 1.11 -5.69
N LYS A 44 -3.92 0.96 -7.01
CA LYS A 44 -4.34 -0.31 -7.62
C LYS A 44 -3.12 -1.17 -7.89
N TYR A 45 -3.30 -2.48 -7.86
CA TYR A 45 -2.24 -3.41 -8.22
C TYR A 45 -1.79 -3.16 -9.65
N ASP A 46 -0.49 -3.26 -9.84
CA ASP A 46 0.18 -3.11 -11.13
C ASP A 46 -0.09 -1.78 -11.83
N ASN A 47 -0.52 -0.77 -11.08
CA ASN A 47 -0.78 0.55 -11.60
C ASN A 47 0.40 1.48 -11.31
N ARG A 48 0.53 2.49 -12.15
CA ARG A 48 1.44 3.60 -11.93
C ARG A 48 0.87 4.51 -10.85
N ILE A 49 1.68 4.87 -9.87
CA ILE A 49 1.35 5.91 -8.89
C ILE A 49 2.43 6.98 -8.85
N THR A 50 2.03 8.19 -8.45
CA THR A 50 2.95 9.31 -8.28
C THR A 50 2.72 9.96 -6.91
N LEU A 51 3.78 10.04 -6.10
CA LEU A 51 3.82 10.72 -4.82
C LEU A 51 4.50 12.07 -5.00
N ASN A 52 3.82 13.13 -4.58
CA ASN A 52 4.31 14.50 -4.69
C ASN A 52 4.65 15.04 -3.32
N CYS A 53 5.84 15.63 -3.20
CA CYS A 53 6.27 16.38 -2.02
C CYS A 53 6.61 17.80 -2.44
N SER A 54 5.73 18.74 -2.11
CA SER A 54 5.92 20.16 -2.40
C SER A 54 6.61 20.86 -1.23
N ILE A 55 7.56 21.72 -1.53
CA ILE A 55 8.27 22.55 -0.56
C ILE A 55 7.59 23.91 -0.51
N SER A 56 7.22 24.35 0.69
CA SER A 56 6.72 25.70 0.95
C SER A 56 7.73 26.41 1.85
N SER A 57 8.36 27.48 1.36
CA SER A 57 9.34 28.26 2.11
C SER A 57 9.06 29.76 1.99
N LYS A 58 9.31 30.49 3.07
CA LYS A 58 9.31 31.97 3.08
C LYS A 58 10.71 32.57 2.91
N GLU A 59 11.74 31.73 2.94
CA GLU A 59 13.14 32.10 2.85
C GLU A 59 13.83 31.43 1.65
N ASP A 60 14.98 31.96 1.26
CA ASP A 60 15.84 31.32 0.27
C ASP A 60 16.30 29.94 0.77
N LEU A 61 16.03 28.92 -0.03
CA LEU A 61 16.38 27.54 0.29
C LEU A 61 17.89 27.28 0.11
N GLY A 62 18.54 28.05 -0.78
CA GLY A 62 19.90 27.78 -1.22
C GLY A 62 20.05 26.38 -1.82
N ASP A 63 21.04 25.63 -1.34
CA ASP A 63 21.24 24.24 -1.76
C ASP A 63 20.18 23.34 -1.13
N VAL A 64 19.48 22.57 -1.96
CA VAL A 64 18.40 21.68 -1.57
C VAL A 64 18.83 20.23 -1.77
N GLU A 65 18.67 19.44 -0.71
CA GLU A 65 18.68 17.98 -0.78
C GLU A 65 17.29 17.47 -0.34
N ILE A 66 16.60 16.79 -1.24
CA ILE A 66 15.25 16.25 -1.00
C ILE A 66 15.16 14.80 -1.45
N SER A 67 14.54 13.96 -0.63
CA SER A 67 14.46 12.51 -0.89
C SER A 67 13.11 11.92 -0.52
N TRP A 68 12.78 10.81 -1.18
CA TRP A 68 11.72 9.88 -0.80
C TRP A 68 12.35 8.59 -0.26
N VAL A 69 11.91 8.18 0.92
CA VAL A 69 12.34 6.95 1.59
C VAL A 69 11.13 6.09 1.89
N HIS A 70 11.21 4.81 1.58
CA HIS A 70 10.22 3.82 2.01
C HIS A 70 10.57 3.38 3.44
N PHE A 71 9.66 3.56 4.39
CA PHE A 71 9.98 3.47 5.82
C PHE A 71 10.30 2.03 6.26
N GLU A 72 9.51 1.06 5.82
CA GLU A 72 9.53 -0.32 6.32
C GLU A 72 10.82 -1.06 5.95
N ASN A 73 11.40 -0.75 4.79
CA ASN A 73 12.66 -1.34 4.30
C ASN A 73 13.82 -0.33 4.30
N ASN A 74 13.58 0.91 4.72
CA ASN A 74 14.53 2.02 4.71
C ASN A 74 15.20 2.25 3.35
N ASP A 75 14.50 1.97 2.25
CA ASP A 75 15.02 2.11 0.89
C ASP A 75 14.87 3.55 0.39
N ILE A 76 15.95 4.11 -0.17
CA ILE A 76 15.93 5.45 -0.76
C ILE A 76 15.44 5.31 -2.19
N LEU A 77 14.16 5.58 -2.40
CA LEU A 77 13.52 5.48 -3.70
C LEU A 77 13.92 6.60 -4.64
N CYS A 78 14.22 7.76 -4.06
CA CYS A 78 14.51 8.99 -4.77
C CYS A 78 15.42 9.88 -3.93
N ASN A 79 16.47 10.43 -4.52
CA ASN A 79 17.24 11.50 -3.92
C ASN A 79 17.61 12.55 -4.97
N TYR A 80 17.33 13.81 -4.70
CA TYR A 80 17.70 14.93 -5.54
C TYR A 80 18.58 15.90 -4.76
N ASN A 81 19.69 16.28 -5.36
CA ASN A 81 20.61 17.29 -4.84
C ASN A 81 20.77 18.41 -5.87
N SER A 82 20.45 19.65 -5.50
CA SER A 82 20.54 20.80 -6.39
C SER A 82 21.98 21.11 -6.80
N LYS A 83 22.99 20.73 -6.00
CA LYS A 83 24.42 20.93 -6.35
C LYS A 83 24.88 20.10 -7.52
N ASP A 84 24.36 18.87 -7.59
CA ASP A 84 24.78 17.89 -8.59
C ASP A 84 23.85 17.95 -9.83
N GLU A 85 22.78 18.75 -9.75
CA GLU A 85 21.66 18.82 -10.71
C GLU A 85 21.14 17.44 -11.14
N ARG A 86 21.28 16.45 -10.27
CA ARG A 86 21.05 15.04 -10.59
C ARG A 86 20.15 14.41 -9.54
N ALA A 87 19.15 13.68 -10.03
CA ALA A 87 18.37 12.76 -9.23
C ALA A 87 18.95 11.34 -9.33
N THR A 88 19.06 10.65 -8.21
CA THR A 88 19.23 9.20 -8.16
C THR A 88 17.89 8.55 -7.80
N HIS A 89 17.64 7.38 -8.35
CA HIS A 89 16.39 6.66 -8.14
C HIS A 89 16.58 5.15 -8.05
N HIS A 90 15.63 4.49 -7.41
CA HIS A 90 15.54 3.03 -7.36
C HIS A 90 15.11 2.46 -8.72
N GLN A 91 15.45 1.20 -9.03
CA GLN A 91 15.24 0.59 -10.36
C GLN A 91 13.78 0.58 -10.85
N ARG A 92 12.82 0.54 -9.91
CA ARG A 92 11.38 0.55 -10.21
C ARG A 92 10.73 1.93 -10.08
N ALA A 93 11.54 2.96 -9.83
CA ALA A 93 11.10 4.31 -9.55
C ALA A 93 11.64 5.29 -10.59
N ALA A 94 10.88 6.35 -10.84
CA ALA A 94 11.31 7.53 -11.57
C ALA A 94 11.15 8.77 -10.69
N CYS A 95 12.04 9.73 -10.88
CA CYS A 95 12.13 10.92 -10.05
C CYS A 95 12.20 12.16 -10.91
N THR A 96 11.41 13.15 -10.56
CA THR A 96 11.45 14.47 -11.19
C THR A 96 11.38 15.53 -10.12
N PHE A 97 12.28 16.50 -10.20
CA PHE A 97 12.27 17.69 -9.34
C PHE A 97 12.05 18.91 -10.22
N GLY A 98 11.07 19.74 -9.85
CA GLY A 98 10.72 20.96 -10.56
C GLY A 98 9.67 21.73 -9.76
N ASP A 99 9.65 23.06 -9.90
CA ASP A 99 8.68 23.94 -9.21
C ASP A 99 8.60 23.68 -7.70
N LEU A 100 9.75 23.48 -7.05
CA LEU A 100 9.87 23.16 -5.62
C LEU A 100 9.12 21.89 -5.20
N GLN A 101 8.91 20.94 -6.13
CA GLN A 101 8.26 19.68 -5.88
C GLN A 101 9.14 18.49 -6.30
N LEU A 102 9.33 17.54 -5.39
CA LEU A 102 9.90 16.23 -5.71
C LEU A 102 8.77 15.23 -5.95
N SER A 103 8.68 14.73 -7.19
CA SER A 103 7.70 13.73 -7.59
C SER A 103 8.37 12.37 -7.78
N LEU A 104 7.93 11.38 -7.00
CA LEU A 104 8.33 9.98 -7.12
C LEU A 104 7.24 9.23 -7.88
N THR A 105 7.59 8.58 -8.99
CA THR A 105 6.69 7.72 -9.75
C THR A 105 7.11 6.27 -9.63
N LEU A 106 6.22 5.42 -9.12
CA LEU A 106 6.37 3.96 -9.18
C LEU A 106 5.57 3.47 -10.39
N HIS A 107 6.23 2.77 -11.32
CA HIS A 107 5.58 2.34 -12.57
C HIS A 107 4.61 1.18 -12.38
N ARG A 108 4.88 0.32 -11.38
CA ARG A 108 4.09 -0.86 -11.03
C ARG A 108 4.02 -0.94 -9.52
N PHE A 109 2.85 -0.69 -8.95
CA PHE A 109 2.63 -0.79 -7.52
C PHE A 109 2.28 -2.23 -7.11
N LEU A 110 3.11 -2.82 -6.26
CA LEU A 110 3.00 -4.20 -5.78
C LEU A 110 2.65 -4.24 -4.29
N PRO A 111 2.17 -5.38 -3.75
CA PRO A 111 1.96 -5.57 -2.32
C PRO A 111 3.17 -5.22 -1.44
N SER A 112 4.40 -5.42 -1.94
CA SER A 112 5.63 -5.07 -1.21
C SER A 112 5.92 -3.56 -1.15
N ASP A 113 5.19 -2.76 -1.93
CA ASP A 113 5.33 -1.30 -2.00
C ASP A 113 4.31 -0.59 -1.10
N GLU A 114 3.39 -1.35 -0.49
CA GLU A 114 2.49 -0.80 0.52
C GLU A 114 3.29 -0.43 1.77
N GLY A 115 2.99 0.75 2.30
CA GLY A 115 3.67 1.26 3.48
C GLY A 115 3.68 2.77 3.61
N MET A 116 4.51 3.24 4.53
CA MET A 116 4.73 4.65 4.79
C MET A 116 5.93 5.16 4.00
N TYR A 117 5.71 6.25 3.26
CA TYR A 117 6.72 6.94 2.49
C TYR A 117 7.04 8.26 3.18
N ILE A 118 8.34 8.51 3.42
CA ILE A 118 8.81 9.72 4.09
C ILE A 118 9.49 10.60 3.05
N CYS A 119 9.01 11.84 2.91
CA CYS A 119 9.70 12.90 2.20
C CYS A 119 10.59 13.67 3.19
N LYS A 120 11.88 13.78 2.90
CA LYS A 120 12.86 14.47 3.75
C LYS A 120 13.50 15.62 2.97
N LEU A 121 13.60 16.78 3.58
CA LEU A 121 14.26 17.96 3.04
C LEU A 121 15.36 18.45 3.97
N ARG A 122 16.50 18.81 3.38
CA ARG A 122 17.57 19.57 4.01
C ARG A 122 17.93 20.77 3.14
N SER A 123 17.91 21.96 3.73
CA SER A 123 18.19 23.23 3.06
C SER A 123 18.78 24.26 4.04
N LYS A 124 19.15 25.45 3.56
CA LYS A 124 19.56 26.55 4.44
C LYS A 124 18.42 27.06 5.34
N ALA A 125 17.18 27.01 4.86
CA ALA A 125 15.98 27.41 5.60
C ALA A 125 15.57 26.39 6.70
N GLY A 126 16.22 25.22 6.72
CA GLY A 126 16.05 24.21 7.75
C GLY A 126 15.94 22.78 7.24
N MET A 127 15.62 21.89 8.17
CA MET A 127 15.37 20.47 7.92
C MET A 127 13.93 20.14 8.27
N LYS A 128 13.25 19.40 7.40
CA LYS A 128 11.86 18.99 7.61
C LYS A 128 11.64 17.62 7.01
N HIS A 129 10.70 16.88 7.58
CA HIS A 129 10.16 15.68 6.96
C HIS A 129 8.65 15.65 7.13
N THR A 130 8.00 14.93 6.23
CA THR A 130 6.58 14.60 6.29
C THR A 130 6.38 13.23 5.67
N ASN A 131 5.22 12.61 5.90
CA ASN A 131 4.96 11.25 5.45
C ASN A 131 3.61 11.13 4.74
N THR A 132 3.49 10.09 3.94
CA THR A 132 2.24 9.64 3.33
C THR A 132 2.15 8.14 3.46
N THR A 133 0.95 7.62 3.69
CA THR A 133 0.71 6.17 3.66
C THR A 133 0.04 5.79 2.36
N VAL A 134 0.62 4.82 1.65
CA VAL A 134 0.05 4.26 0.43
C VAL A 134 -0.43 2.85 0.71
N GLN A 135 -1.72 2.60 0.54
CA GLN A 135 -2.34 1.28 0.70
C GLN A 135 -2.72 0.71 -0.65
N LEU A 136 -2.54 -0.60 -0.82
CA LEU A 136 -3.02 -1.31 -1.98
C LEU A 136 -4.54 -1.55 -1.84
N GLN A 137 -5.27 -1.37 -2.93
CA GLN A 137 -6.71 -1.59 -2.95
C GLN A 137 -7.03 -3.09 -2.93
N ASP A 138 -8.03 -3.48 -2.14
CA ASP A 138 -8.63 -4.81 -2.16
C ASP A 138 -9.06 -5.20 -3.57
N GLN A 139 -8.73 -6.41 -4.00
CA GLN A 139 -9.07 -6.93 -5.31
C GLN A 139 -8.98 -8.46 -5.39
N PHE A 140 -9.56 -8.98 -6.47
CA PHE A 140 -9.29 -10.30 -7.00
C PHE A 140 -9.42 -10.22 -8.53
N SER A 141 -8.65 -11.00 -9.28
CA SER A 141 -8.71 -10.94 -10.74
C SER A 141 -9.92 -11.71 -11.28
N ARG A 142 -10.19 -12.88 -10.70
CA ARG A 142 -11.33 -13.73 -11.05
C ARG A 142 -11.64 -14.72 -9.94
N PHE A 143 -12.83 -15.30 -10.02
CA PHE A 143 -13.19 -16.47 -9.23
C PHE A 143 -13.66 -17.61 -10.16
N GLN A 144 -13.54 -18.83 -9.66
CA GLN A 144 -14.04 -20.03 -10.31
C GLN A 144 -14.90 -20.81 -9.30
N TYR A 145 -16.11 -21.13 -9.71
CA TYR A 145 -17.00 -22.03 -8.99
C TYR A 145 -17.09 -23.36 -9.73
N ALA A 146 -16.87 -24.46 -9.02
CA ALA A 146 -17.00 -25.81 -9.53
C ALA A 146 -17.93 -26.60 -8.63
N GLN A 147 -18.84 -27.36 -9.22
CA GLN A 147 -19.79 -28.19 -8.50
C GLN A 147 -19.77 -29.62 -9.03
N SER A 148 -19.59 -30.54 -8.10
CA SER A 148 -19.72 -31.99 -8.28
C SER A 148 -21.02 -32.48 -7.63
N SER A 149 -21.25 -33.79 -7.62
CA SER A 149 -22.45 -34.39 -7.00
C SER A 149 -22.53 -34.18 -5.48
N SER A 150 -21.38 -34.10 -4.81
CA SER A 150 -21.26 -33.90 -3.35
C SER A 150 -20.56 -32.58 -3.04
N GLN A 151 -19.43 -32.31 -3.70
CA GLN A 151 -18.60 -31.17 -3.35
C GLN A 151 -18.85 -29.92 -4.19
N ARG A 152 -18.67 -28.77 -3.56
CA ARG A 152 -18.66 -27.46 -4.22
C ARG A 152 -17.39 -26.74 -3.84
N THR A 153 -16.68 -26.27 -4.84
CA THR A 153 -15.39 -25.62 -4.71
C THR A 153 -15.46 -24.21 -5.26
N CYS A 154 -14.94 -23.25 -4.51
CA CYS A 154 -14.74 -21.89 -4.96
C CYS A 154 -13.25 -21.54 -4.86
N THR A 155 -12.72 -21.01 -5.95
CA THR A 155 -11.33 -20.55 -6.03
C THR A 155 -11.30 -19.08 -6.42
N PHE A 156 -10.65 -18.25 -5.63
CA PHE A 156 -10.35 -16.86 -5.94
C PHE A 156 -8.87 -16.74 -6.33
N TYR A 157 -8.60 -16.06 -7.43
CA TYR A 157 -7.26 -15.90 -7.98
C TYR A 157 -6.75 -14.48 -7.80
N GLU A 158 -5.45 -14.36 -7.51
CA GLU A 158 -4.73 -13.08 -7.44
C GLU A 158 -5.40 -12.08 -6.50
N VAL A 159 -5.79 -12.57 -5.33
CA VAL A 159 -6.48 -11.83 -4.29
C VAL A 159 -5.50 -10.98 -3.49
N TYR A 160 -5.91 -9.76 -3.17
CA TYR A 160 -5.31 -8.95 -2.13
C TYR A 160 -6.41 -8.24 -1.33
N PRO A 161 -6.26 -8.09 -0.01
CA PRO A 161 -5.23 -8.69 0.83
C PRO A 161 -5.44 -10.20 1.02
N GLN A 162 -4.78 -10.82 2.01
CA GLN A 162 -5.12 -12.19 2.38
C GLN A 162 -6.52 -12.24 3.01
N GLY A 163 -7.27 -13.32 2.76
CA GLY A 163 -8.60 -13.49 3.35
C GLY A 163 -9.05 -14.93 3.48
N GLU A 164 -10.30 -15.09 3.90
CA GLU A 164 -10.98 -16.36 4.13
C GLU A 164 -12.26 -16.45 3.29
N VAL A 165 -12.64 -17.68 2.94
CA VAL A 165 -13.86 -17.98 2.19
C VAL A 165 -14.92 -18.53 3.13
N HIS A 166 -16.08 -17.88 3.14
CA HIS A 166 -17.24 -18.26 3.94
C HIS A 166 -18.36 -18.77 3.04
N TRP A 167 -18.97 -19.87 3.45
CA TRP A 167 -20.05 -20.53 2.73
C TRP A 167 -21.37 -20.36 3.47
N PHE A 168 -22.39 -20.00 2.71
CA PHE A 168 -23.76 -19.85 3.22
C PHE A 168 -24.71 -20.68 2.36
N ASP A 169 -25.41 -21.62 2.99
CA ASP A 169 -26.56 -22.30 2.40
C ASP A 169 -27.80 -21.49 2.77
N GLU A 170 -28.33 -20.76 1.79
CA GLU A 170 -29.29 -19.67 2.02
C GLU A 170 -28.68 -18.62 2.99
N ASP A 171 -29.20 -18.50 4.21
CA ASP A 171 -28.68 -17.58 5.24
C ASP A 171 -27.86 -18.29 6.33
N ARG A 172 -27.81 -19.62 6.31
CA ARG A 172 -27.12 -20.42 7.32
C ARG A 172 -25.63 -20.48 6.98
N ASN A 173 -24.80 -20.00 7.89
CA ASN A 173 -23.34 -20.15 7.78
C ASN A 173 -22.97 -21.64 7.91
N VAL A 174 -22.38 -22.19 6.86
CA VAL A 174 -21.88 -23.58 6.76
C VAL A 174 -20.36 -23.62 6.58
N THR A 175 -19.68 -22.53 6.93
CA THR A 175 -18.21 -22.44 6.81
C THR A 175 -17.48 -23.47 7.67
N GLU A 176 -18.09 -23.93 8.77
CA GLU A 176 -17.53 -25.00 9.61
C GLU A 176 -17.53 -26.37 8.91
N ASP A 177 -18.39 -26.56 7.90
CA ASP A 177 -18.51 -27.80 7.12
C ASP A 177 -17.51 -27.86 5.94
N VAL A 178 -16.57 -26.92 5.87
CA VAL A 178 -15.53 -26.88 4.83
C VAL A 178 -14.56 -28.05 5.01
N VAL A 179 -14.48 -28.89 3.97
CA VAL A 179 -13.60 -30.07 3.95
C VAL A 179 -12.18 -29.75 3.47
N TYR A 180 -12.00 -28.64 2.75
CA TYR A 180 -10.70 -28.21 2.26
C TYR A 180 -10.61 -26.68 2.14
N SER A 181 -9.52 -26.09 2.63
CA SER A 181 -9.18 -24.68 2.43
C SER A 181 -7.68 -24.53 2.21
N SER A 182 -7.29 -23.70 1.25
CA SER A 182 -5.90 -23.41 0.93
C SER A 182 -5.74 -21.97 0.52
N SER A 183 -4.64 -21.34 0.94
CA SER A 183 -4.23 -20.00 0.54
C SER A 183 -2.76 -20.04 0.14
N ASN A 184 -2.47 -19.80 -1.13
CA ASN A 184 -1.12 -19.84 -1.67
C ASN A 184 -0.68 -18.45 -2.12
N LYS A 185 0.41 -17.94 -1.54
CA LYS A 185 1.01 -16.66 -1.92
C LYS A 185 1.81 -16.80 -3.21
N THR A 186 1.52 -15.94 -4.17
CA THR A 186 2.24 -15.82 -5.45
C THR A 186 3.56 -15.06 -5.26
N LYS A 187 4.45 -15.14 -6.25
CA LYS A 187 5.72 -14.38 -6.25
C LYS A 187 5.51 -12.86 -6.18
N ASN A 188 4.37 -12.37 -6.67
CA ASN A 188 4.02 -10.95 -6.68
C ASN A 188 3.31 -10.51 -5.39
N GLY A 189 3.17 -11.38 -4.39
CA GLY A 189 2.56 -11.05 -3.11
C GLY A 189 1.04 -11.18 -3.03
N LEU A 190 0.37 -11.53 -4.13
CA LEU A 190 -1.07 -11.82 -4.18
C LEU A 190 -1.37 -13.27 -3.75
N PHE A 191 -2.63 -13.61 -3.49
CA PHE A 191 -3.04 -14.93 -2.99
C PHE A 191 -3.99 -15.66 -3.94
N ASN A 192 -3.80 -16.98 -4.09
CA ASN A 192 -4.79 -17.87 -4.68
C ASN A 192 -5.45 -18.66 -3.56
N ILE A 193 -6.75 -18.45 -3.36
CA ILE A 193 -7.51 -18.99 -2.24
C ILE A 193 -8.54 -19.98 -2.76
N THR A 194 -8.46 -21.23 -2.32
CA THR A 194 -9.41 -22.29 -2.69
C THR A 194 -10.12 -22.79 -1.44
N SER A 195 -11.44 -22.94 -1.51
CA SER A 195 -12.23 -23.57 -0.47
C SER A 195 -13.21 -24.56 -1.07
N THR A 196 -13.45 -25.68 -0.40
CA THR A 196 -14.41 -26.72 -0.80
C THR A 196 -15.28 -27.10 0.39
N TYR A 197 -16.59 -27.11 0.20
CA TYR A 197 -17.56 -27.64 1.15
C TYR A 197 -18.40 -28.76 0.52
N ASP A 198 -18.90 -29.66 1.34
CA ASP A 198 -19.77 -30.80 0.95
C ASP A 198 -21.25 -30.44 1.22
#